data_AF-A0A7X9BF97-F1
#
_entry.id   AF-A0A7X9BF97-F1
#
_cell.length_a   1.000
_cell.length_b   1.000
_cell.length_c   1.000
_cell.angle_alpha   90.00
_cell.angle_beta   90.00
_cell.angle_gamma   90.00
#
_symmetry.space_group_name_H-M   'P 1'
#
loop_
_entity.id
_entity.type
_entity.pdbx_description
1 polymer ?
#
loop_
_entity_poly.entity_id
_entity_poly.type
_entity_poly.pdbx_seq_one_letter_code
_entity_poly.pdbx_strand_id
1 'polypeptide(L)' 'MKICIDPGHGGYDPGAVGPSGLREKDVTLAVALLLADLLRQAGCEVFLTRTGDTTSWTPEEDLQRR' A
#
# COMPACT_ATOMS: atom_id res chain seq x y z
N MET A 1 6.78 -19.60 -7.27
CA MET A 1 7.10 -18.19 -7.63
C MET A 1 6.90 -17.34 -6.39
N LYS A 2 7.81 -16.38 -6.14
CA LYS A 2 7.71 -15.46 -4.99
C LYS A 2 7.39 -14.06 -5.52
N ILE A 3 6.41 -13.40 -4.93
CA ILE A 3 5.94 -12.07 -5.34
C ILE A 3 5.91 -11.16 -4.10
N CYS A 4 6.45 -9.96 -4.25
CA CYS A 4 6.27 -8.88 -3.29
C CYS A 4 5.29 -7.86 -3.88
N ILE A 5 4.29 -7.46 -3.10
CA ILE A 5 3.37 -6.39 -3.45
C ILE A 5 3.62 -5.23 -2.50
N ASP A 6 3.81 -4.04 -3.06
CA ASP A 6 4.01 -2.82 -2.27
C ASP A 6 2.77 -1.92 -2.42
N PRO A 7 1.84 -1.92 -1.46
CA PRO A 7 0.75 -0.96 -1.47
C PRO A 7 1.34 0.40 -1.10
N GLY A 8 1.46 1.31 -2.07
CA GLY A 8 2.04 2.64 -1.85
C GLY A 8 1.36 3.45 -0.74
N HIS A 9 2.09 4.39 -0.14
CA HIS A 9 1.67 5.26 0.96
C HIS A 9 1.25 4.52 2.24
N GLY A 10 0.56 5.19 3.17
CA GLY A 10 0.09 4.61 4.44
C GLY A 10 0.35 5.50 5.65
N GLY A 11 -0.37 5.24 6.74
CA GLY A 11 -0.22 5.99 7.98
C GLY A 11 -0.50 7.49 7.78
N TYR A 12 0.49 8.34 8.06
CA TYR A 12 0.35 9.79 7.93
C TYR A 12 0.32 10.27 6.47
N ASP A 13 0.86 9.48 5.54
CA ASP A 13 0.97 9.83 4.13
C ASP A 13 -0.26 9.30 3.37
N PRO A 14 -1.20 10.18 2.97
CA PRO A 14 -2.39 9.76 2.24
C PRO A 14 -2.12 9.41 0.76
N GLY A 15 -0.95 9.79 0.24
CA GLY A 15 -0.71 9.93 -1.20
C GLY A 15 -1.62 10.98 -1.83
N ALA A 16 -2.00 10.76 -3.09
CA ALA A 16 -2.96 11.60 -3.76
C ALA A 16 -4.33 11.59 -3.06
N VAL A 17 -4.97 12.76 -2.96
CA VAL A 17 -6.33 12.90 -2.43
C VAL A 17 -7.26 13.39 -3.53
N GLY A 18 -8.25 12.58 -3.87
CA GLY A 18 -9.25 12.91 -4.90
C GLY A 18 -10.26 13.95 -4.43
N PRO A 19 -11.08 14.51 -5.33
CA PRO A 19 -12.04 15.57 -5.01
C PRO A 19 -13.09 15.21 -3.94
N SER A 20 -13.38 13.92 -3.77
CA SER A 20 -14.31 13.40 -2.75
C SER A 20 -13.63 13.10 -1.41
N GLY A 21 -12.33 13.36 -1.28
CA GLY A 21 -11.52 12.96 -0.12
C GLY A 21 -11.04 11.50 -0.15
N LEU A 22 -11.23 10.78 -1.26
CA LEU A 22 -10.66 9.44 -1.44
C LEU A 22 -9.14 9.52 -1.42
N ARG A 23 -8.49 8.70 -0.60
CA ARG A 23 -7.04 8.70 -0.43
C ARG A 23 -6.42 7.53 -1.15
N GLU A 24 -5.32 7.79 -1.85
CA GLU A 24 -4.57 6.77 -2.58
C GLU A 24 -4.19 5.58 -1.68
N LYS A 25 -3.71 5.85 -0.46
CA LYS A 25 -3.30 4.81 0.49
C LYS A 25 -4.39 3.77 0.80
N ASP A 26 -5.65 4.18 0.76
CA ASP A 26 -6.80 3.32 1.06
C ASP A 26 -7.10 2.41 -0.13
N VAL A 27 -7.03 2.97 -1.35
CA VAL A 27 -7.23 2.24 -2.61
C VAL A 27 -6.10 1.25 -2.84
N THR A 28 -4.85 1.66 -2.68
CA THR A 28 -3.69 0.78 -2.90
C THR A 28 -3.69 -0.39 -1.95
N LEU A 29 -4.02 -0.18 -0.66
CA LEU A 29 -4.12 -1.25 0.32
C LEU A 29 -5.23 -2.24 -0.04
N ALA A 30 -6.43 -1.75 -0.37
CA ALA A 30 -7.56 -2.60 -0.71
C ALA A 30 -7.26 -3.47 -1.95
N VAL A 31 -6.69 -2.89 -3.00
CA VAL A 31 -6.30 -3.62 -4.22
C VAL A 31 -5.20 -4.64 -3.93
N ALA A 32 -4.18 -4.26 -3.15
CA ALA A 32 -3.07 -5.15 -2.84
C ALA A 32 -3.49 -6.37 -2.03
N LEU A 33 -4.39 -6.21 -1.05
CA LEU A 33 -4.94 -7.33 -0.27
C LEU A 33 -5.71 -8.31 -1.15
N LEU A 34 -6.59 -7.79 -2.01
CA LEU A 34 -7.34 -8.62 -2.96
C LEU A 34 -6.42 -9.36 -3.92
N LEU A 35 -5.43 -8.66 -4.50
CA LEU A 35 -4.46 -9.28 -5.41
C LEU A 35 -3.62 -10.35 -4.70
N ALA A 36 -3.19 -10.11 -3.47
CA ALA A 36 -2.43 -11.07 -2.71
C ALA A 36 -3.20 -12.37 -2.49
N ASP A 37 -4.50 -12.27 -2.17
CA ASP A 37 -5.34 -13.45 -1.98
C ASP A 37 -5.54 -14.24 -3.29
N LEU A 38 -5.77 -13.55 -4.41
CA LEU A 38 -5.87 -14.20 -5.72
C LEU A 38 -4.57 -14.90 -6.13
N LEU A 39 -3.42 -14.25 -5.92
CA LEU A 39 -2.11 -14.84 -6.25
C LEU A 39 -1.76 -16.02 -5.34
N ARG A 40 -2.11 -15.96 -4.06
CA ARG A 40 -1.96 -17.08 -3.11
C ARG A 40 -2.82 -18.26 -3.54
N GLN A 41 -4.08 -18.03 -3.95
CA GLN A 41 -4.96 -19.07 -4.49
C GLN A 41 -4.39 -19.70 -5.77
N ALA A 42 -3.66 -18.93 -6.58
CA ALA A 42 -2.94 -19.43 -7.74
C ALA A 42 -1.62 -20.15 -7.42
N GLY A 43 -1.29 -20.38 -6.14
CA GLY A 43 -0.10 -21.11 -5.71
C GLY A 43 1.18 -20.27 -5.58
N CYS A 44 1.08 -18.95 -5.56
CA CYS A 44 2.23 -18.06 -5.33
C CYS A 44 2.49 -17.85 -3.84
N GLU A 45 3.77 -17.70 -3.48
CA GLU A 45 4.18 -17.19 -2.17
C GLU A 45 4.19 -15.66 -2.24
N VAL A 46 3.30 -15.00 -1.48
CA VAL A 46 3.06 -13.54 -1.61
C VAL A 46 3.31 -12.83 -0.29
N PHE A 47 4.18 -11.81 -0.36
CA PHE A 47 4.50 -10.89 0.72
C PHE A 47 3.95 -9.50 0.41
N LEU A 48 3.51 -8.78 1.44
CA LEU A 48 3.17 -7.37 1.34
C LEU A 48 4.11 -6.56 2.23
N THR A 49 4.54 -5.40 1.76
CA THR A 49 5.34 -4.45 2.57
C THR A 49 4.53 -3.88 3.74
N ARG A 50 3.20 -3.79 3.60
CA ARG A 50 2.24 -3.50 4.66
C ARG A 50 0.91 -4.22 4.45
N THR A 51 0.21 -4.51 5.54
CA THR A 51 -1.14 -5.12 5.53
C THR A 51 -2.18 -4.27 6.25
N GLY A 52 -1.80 -3.06 6.69
CA GLY A 52 -2.67 -2.09 7.34
C GLY A 52 -2.33 -0.66 6.96
N ASP A 53 -3.01 0.29 7.59
CA ASP A 53 -2.77 1.73 7.41
C ASP A 53 -1.52 2.18 8.19
N THR A 54 -0.36 1.78 7.69
CA THR A 54 0.95 2.03 8.30
C THR A 54 1.95 2.44 7.23
N THR A 55 2.88 3.31 7.58
CA THR A 55 4.07 3.60 6.76
C THR A 55 5.33 3.39 7.60
N SER A 56 6.43 3.02 6.95
CA SER A 56 7.71 2.76 7.62
C SER A 56 8.61 3.99 7.73
N TRP A 57 8.31 5.07 7.02
CA TRP A 57 9.07 6.32 7.07
C TRP A 57 8.33 7.38 7.90
N THR A 58 9.03 8.43 8.35
CA THR A 58 8.43 9.53 9.12
C THR A 58 8.10 10.74 8.23
N PRO A 59 7.26 11.70 8.68
CA PRO A 59 7.01 12.94 7.94
C PRO A 59 8.26 13.74 7.58
N GLU A 60 9.31 13.66 8.39
CA GLU A 60 10.59 14.36 8.16
C GLU A 60 11.42 13.70 7.06
N GLU A 61 11.20 12.41 6.83
CA GLU A 61 11.87 11.60 5.80
C GLU A 61 11.15 11.66 4.45
N ASP A 62 9.94 12.24 4.42
CA ASP A 62 9.13 12.41 3.22
C ASP A 62 9.87 13.21 2.15
N LEU A 63 10.24 12.53 1.06
CA LEU A 63 10.93 13.12 -0.08
C LEU A 63 10.07 14.18 -0.78
N GLN A 64 8.74 14.12 -0.66
CA GLN A 64 7.85 15.12 -1.24
C GLN A 64 7.85 16.45 -0.48
N ARG A 65 8.40 16.49 0.74
CA ARG A 65 8.50 17.71 1.56
C ARG A 65 9.81 18.49 1.38
N ARG A 66 10.76 17.98 0.59
CA ARG A 66 12.04 18.63 0.29
C ARG A 66 11.94 19.46 -0.99
#